data_AF-K1X4I4-F1
#
_entry.id   AF-K1X4I4-F1
#
_cell.length_a   1.000
_cell.length_b   1.000
_cell.length_c   1.000
_cell.angle_alpha   90.00
_cell.angle_beta   90.00
_cell.angle_gamma   90.00
#
_symmetry.space_group_name_H-M   'P 1'
#
loop_
_entity.id
_entity.type
_entity.pdbx_description
1 polymer ?
#
loop_
_entity_poly.entity_id
_entity_poly.type
_entity_poly.pdbx_seq_one_letter_code
_entity_poly.pdbx_strand_id
1 'polypeptide(L)'
;MSTLNTFRWKILHIMANVSGWTESQSETILLAILGYIIVLLLLIAIHRKGLKKYKKIHEDLILSYDTMRYKVARAQYGNPALQDNKGISTAIEGDHKDYLVNTKAIKQEILSIEQKLGQEIISTEQWITIEQQAKKKNRIMTCVEIIGRVTTILTVGIYKLFW
;
A
#
# COMPACT_ATOMS: atom_id res chain seq x y z
N MET A 1 42.78 -11.69 -23.14
CA MET A 1 42.00 -10.60 -22.50
C MET A 1 40.52 -10.90 -22.74
N SER A 2 39.68 -11.02 -21.71
CA SER A 2 38.28 -11.41 -21.89
C SER A 2 37.50 -10.32 -22.63
N THR A 3 36.48 -10.70 -23.41
CA THR A 3 35.58 -9.77 -24.12
C THR A 3 34.95 -8.72 -23.19
N LEU A 4 34.72 -9.08 -21.93
CA LEU A 4 34.21 -8.21 -20.88
C LEU A 4 35.20 -7.08 -20.52
N ASN A 5 36.50 -7.39 -20.45
CA ASN A 5 37.54 -6.40 -20.14
C ASN A 5 37.75 -5.42 -21.29
N THR A 6 37.65 -5.88 -22.54
CA THR A 6 37.74 -5.01 -23.73
C THR A 6 36.55 -4.05 -23.83
N PHE A 7 35.35 -4.50 -23.45
CA PHE A 7 34.15 -3.67 -23.43
C PHE A 7 34.18 -2.62 -22.30
N ARG A 8 34.56 -3.03 -21.09
CA ARG A 8 34.75 -2.13 -19.93
C ARG A 8 35.74 -1.02 -20.26
N TRP A 9 36.89 -1.37 -20.83
CA TRP A 9 37.92 -0.40 -21.17
C TRP A 9 37.43 0.64 -22.21
N LYS A 10 36.68 0.21 -23.23
CA LYS A 10 36.07 1.12 -24.21
C LYS A 10 35.10 2.12 -23.58
N ILE A 11 34.25 1.70 -22.64
CA ILE A 11 33.30 2.60 -21.97
C ILE A 11 34.05 3.63 -21.11
N LEU A 12 35.05 3.19 -20.35
CA LEU A 12 35.83 4.08 -19.48
C LEU A 12 36.60 5.13 -20.29
N HIS A 13 37.21 4.72 -21.41
CA HIS A 13 37.96 5.62 -22.27
C HIS A 13 37.06 6.63 -23.01
N ILE A 14 35.83 6.23 -23.38
CA ILE A 14 34.84 7.16 -23.96
C ILE A 14 34.38 8.17 -22.91
N MET A 15 34.05 7.71 -21.69
CA MET A 15 33.65 8.61 -20.60
C MET A 15 34.77 9.60 -20.27
N ALA A 16 36.00 9.12 -20.09
CA ALA A 16 37.16 9.96 -19.80
C ALA A 16 37.40 11.04 -20.88
N ASN A 17 37.29 10.68 -22.16
CA ASN A 17 37.49 11.62 -23.27
C ASN A 17 36.35 12.65 -23.42
N VAL A 18 35.12 12.31 -23.04
CA VAL A 18 33.96 13.19 -23.18
C VAL A 18 33.85 14.16 -21.99
N SER A 19 34.19 13.73 -20.78
CA SER A 19 34.07 14.54 -19.56
C SER A 19 35.38 15.17 -19.08
N GLY A 20 36.52 14.79 -19.65
CA GLY A 20 37.86 15.23 -19.19
C GLY A 20 38.30 14.58 -17.88
N TRP A 21 37.63 13.51 -17.44
CA TRP A 21 37.96 12.78 -16.22
C TRP A 21 39.06 11.75 -16.43
N THR A 22 39.78 11.42 -15.36
CA THR A 22 40.71 10.28 -15.41
C THR A 22 39.93 8.95 -15.53
N GLU A 23 40.57 7.91 -16.05
CA GLU A 23 39.93 6.58 -16.17
C GLU A 23 39.43 6.05 -14.81
N SER A 24 40.18 6.32 -13.74
CA SER A 24 39.80 5.95 -12.35
C SER A 24 38.56 6.71 -11.86
N GLN A 25 38.44 7.99 -12.18
CA GLN A 25 37.24 8.79 -11.87
C GLN A 25 36.03 8.28 -12.65
N SER A 26 36.21 7.98 -13.93
CA SER A 26 35.14 7.42 -14.79
C SER A 26 34.66 6.06 -14.29
N GLU A 27 35.55 5.21 -13.79
CA GLU A 27 35.19 3.92 -13.20
C GLU A 27 34.38 4.07 -11.91
N THR A 28 34.80 4.99 -11.05
CA THR A 28 34.11 5.29 -9.79
C THR A 28 32.69 5.79 -10.05
N ILE A 29 32.53 6.67 -11.04
CA ILE A 29 31.23 7.27 -11.40
C ILE A 29 30.32 6.23 -12.07
N LEU A 30 30.86 5.36 -12.93
CA LEU A 30 30.11 4.27 -13.53
C LEU A 30 29.57 3.30 -12.47
N LEU A 31 30.39 2.93 -11.49
CA LEU A 31 29.96 2.09 -10.36
C LEU A 31 28.90 2.78 -9.50
N ALA A 32 29.02 4.09 -9.27
CA ALA A 32 28.01 4.86 -8.55
C ALA A 32 26.67 4.88 -9.29
N ILE A 33 26.67 5.08 -10.62
CA ILE A 33 25.46 5.05 -11.45
C ILE A 33 24.81 3.65 -11.42
N LEU A 34 25.61 2.59 -11.58
CA LEU A 34 25.11 1.21 -11.56
C LEU A 34 24.54 0.85 -10.18
N GLY A 35 25.25 1.16 -9.10
CA GLY A 35 24.77 0.94 -7.73
C GLY A 35 23.46 1.66 -7.47
N TYR A 36 23.35 2.89 -7.96
CA TYR A 36 22.13 3.68 -7.87
C TYR A 36 20.94 3.07 -8.64
N ILE A 37 21.15 2.61 -9.89
CA ILE A 37 20.11 1.94 -10.68
C ILE A 37 19.60 0.69 -9.95
N ILE A 38 20.49 -0.09 -9.36
CA ILE A 38 20.13 -1.29 -8.58
C ILE A 38 19.25 -0.90 -7.39
N VAL A 39 19.60 0.15 -6.64
CA VAL A 39 18.80 0.63 -5.51
C VAL A 39 17.39 1.07 -5.95
N LEU A 40 17.28 1.81 -7.05
CA LEU A 40 15.97 2.21 -7.60
C LEU A 40 15.12 0.99 -7.99
N LEU A 41 15.70 0.02 -8.70
CA LEU A 41 14.98 -1.19 -9.09
C LEU A 41 14.48 -1.98 -7.87
N LEU A 42 15.30 -2.07 -6.81
CA LEU A 42 14.90 -2.68 -5.55
C LEU A 42 13.75 -1.92 -4.89
N LEU A 43 13.81 -0.59 -4.81
CA LEU A 43 12.74 0.24 -4.24
C LEU A 43 11.43 0.07 -5.02
N ILE A 44 11.47 0.08 -6.36
CA ILE A 44 10.30 -0.17 -7.21
C ILE A 44 9.72 -1.57 -6.97
N ALA A 45 10.57 -2.59 -6.86
CA ALA A 45 10.13 -3.96 -6.60
C ALA A 45 9.44 -4.08 -5.23
N ILE A 46 10.00 -3.46 -4.18
CA ILE A 46 9.41 -3.42 -2.84
C ILE A 46 8.08 -2.66 -2.88
N HIS A 47 8.02 -1.50 -3.54
CA HIS A 47 6.81 -0.70 -3.71
C HIS A 47 5.68 -1.50 -4.37
N ARG A 48 5.97 -2.17 -5.50
CA ARG A 48 5.01 -3.03 -6.20
C ARG A 48 4.51 -4.19 -5.35
N LYS A 49 5.40 -4.85 -4.61
CA LYS A 49 5.02 -5.93 -3.68
C LYS A 49 4.14 -5.40 -2.54
N GLY A 50 4.47 -4.23 -1.99
CA GLY A 50 3.68 -3.55 -0.97
C GLY A 50 2.26 -3.23 -1.47
N LEU A 51 2.13 -2.65 -2.66
CA LEU A 51 0.82 -2.36 -3.28
C LEU A 51 -0.02 -3.62 -3.49
N LYS A 52 0.57 -4.71 -4.00
CA LYS A 52 -0.14 -5.99 -4.15
C LYS A 52 -0.66 -6.51 -2.82
N LYS A 53 0.16 -6.44 -1.77
CA LYS A 53 -0.21 -6.89 -0.43
C LYS A 53 -1.29 -6.00 0.19
N TYR A 54 -1.20 -4.68 -0.01
CA TYR A 54 -2.23 -3.72 0.40
C TYR A 54 -3.56 -4.06 -0.27
N LYS A 55 -3.58 -4.23 -1.60
CA LYS A 55 -4.80 -4.54 -2.37
C LYS A 55 -5.48 -5.81 -1.86
N LYS A 56 -4.72 -6.89 -1.66
CA LYS A 56 -5.27 -8.13 -1.12
C LYS A 56 -5.91 -7.95 0.26
N ILE A 57 -5.23 -7.27 1.18
CA ILE A 57 -5.77 -7.03 2.53
C ILE A 57 -7.00 -6.12 2.47
N HIS A 58 -7.01 -5.15 1.56
CA HIS A 58 -8.14 -4.26 1.36
C HIS A 58 -9.37 -5.04 0.84
N GLU A 59 -9.19 -5.92 -0.15
CA GLU A 59 -10.25 -6.80 -0.66
C GLU A 59 -10.78 -7.76 0.43
N ASP A 60 -9.89 -8.42 1.18
CA ASP A 60 -10.25 -9.32 2.28
C ASP A 60 -11.04 -8.58 3.37
N LEU A 61 -10.65 -7.34 3.68
CA LEU A 61 -11.37 -6.47 4.61
C LEU A 61 -12.77 -6.16 4.07
N ILE A 62 -12.90 -5.63 2.85
CA ILE A 62 -14.22 -5.33 2.24
C ILE A 62 -15.16 -6.53 2.35
N LEU A 63 -14.70 -7.72 1.95
CA LEU A 63 -15.49 -8.94 2.01
C LEU A 63 -15.95 -9.27 3.45
N SER A 64 -15.07 -9.04 4.43
CA SER A 64 -15.39 -9.23 5.84
C SER A 64 -16.48 -8.26 6.31
N TYR A 65 -16.41 -7.00 5.88
CA TYR A 65 -17.43 -5.99 6.21
C TYR A 65 -18.77 -6.25 5.51
N ASP A 66 -18.76 -6.63 4.24
CA ASP A 66 -19.98 -7.00 3.52
C ASP A 66 -20.66 -8.21 4.18
N THR A 67 -19.86 -9.18 4.64
CA THR A 67 -20.37 -10.33 5.40
C THR A 67 -21.00 -9.90 6.71
N MET A 68 -20.38 -8.99 7.47
CA MET A 68 -20.97 -8.45 8.70
C MET A 68 -22.26 -7.69 8.41
N ARG A 69 -22.26 -6.85 7.39
CA ARG A 69 -23.44 -6.09 6.96
C ARG A 69 -24.59 -7.00 6.58
N TYR A 70 -24.32 -8.09 5.87
CA TYR A 70 -25.33 -9.10 5.54
C TYR A 70 -25.88 -9.79 6.78
N LYS A 71 -25.02 -10.20 7.73
CA LYS A 71 -25.47 -10.80 9.01
C LYS A 71 -26.36 -9.85 9.80
N VAL A 72 -25.98 -8.58 9.88
CA VAL A 72 -26.73 -7.54 10.57
C VAL A 72 -28.07 -7.29 9.88
N ALA A 73 -28.08 -7.14 8.55
CA ALA A 73 -29.31 -6.95 7.78
C ALA A 73 -30.26 -8.16 7.94
N ARG A 74 -29.73 -9.38 7.93
CA ARG A 74 -30.51 -10.61 8.17
C ARG A 74 -31.10 -10.65 9.58
N ALA A 75 -30.36 -10.19 10.59
CA ALA A 75 -30.84 -10.14 11.97
C ALA A 75 -31.88 -9.02 12.19
N GLN A 76 -31.83 -7.96 11.39
CA GLN A 76 -32.83 -6.88 11.37
C GLN A 76 -34.10 -7.25 10.59
N TYR A 77 -33.96 -8.11 9.56
CA TYR A 77 -35.06 -8.50 8.70
C TYR A 77 -36.18 -9.20 9.49
N GLY A 78 -37.39 -8.63 9.45
CA GLY A 78 -38.54 -9.14 10.20
C GLY A 78 -38.70 -8.57 11.62
N ASN A 79 -37.85 -7.64 12.06
CA ASN A 79 -38.01 -6.95 13.34
C ASN A 79 -38.63 -5.54 13.13
N PRO A 80 -39.90 -5.32 13.53
CA PRO A 80 -40.59 -4.04 13.32
C PRO A 80 -39.93 -2.87 14.06
N ALA A 81 -39.22 -3.11 15.18
CA ALA A 81 -38.53 -2.07 15.94
C ALA A 81 -37.30 -1.48 15.22
N LEU A 82 -36.86 -2.09 14.11
CA LEU A 82 -35.64 -1.74 13.38
C LEU A 82 -35.87 -1.45 11.89
N GLN A 83 -37.14 -1.43 11.43
CA GLN A 83 -37.49 -1.20 10.03
C GLN A 83 -37.08 0.19 9.50
N ASP A 84 -37.00 1.20 10.37
CA ASP A 84 -36.52 2.55 10.01
C ASP A 84 -34.98 2.69 10.06
N ASN A 85 -34.27 1.73 10.63
CA ASN A 85 -32.81 1.75 10.65
C ASN A 85 -32.31 1.14 9.33
N LYS A 86 -31.80 1.99 8.41
CA LYS A 86 -31.31 1.61 7.07
C LYS A 86 -30.07 0.67 7.04
N GLY A 87 -29.91 -0.21 8.02
CA GLY A 87 -28.74 -1.07 8.19
C GLY A 87 -27.49 -0.26 8.57
N ILE A 88 -26.31 -0.89 8.43
CA ILE A 88 -25.02 -0.19 8.56
C ILE A 88 -24.92 0.83 7.43
N SER A 89 -25.20 2.09 7.75
CA SER A 89 -25.21 3.21 6.80
C SER A 89 -23.89 3.96 6.79
N THR A 90 -23.14 3.92 7.90
CA THR A 90 -21.86 4.63 8.04
C THR A 90 -20.70 3.99 7.27
N ALA A 91 -20.92 2.82 6.66
CA ALA A 91 -19.91 2.13 5.86
C ALA A 91 -19.72 2.72 4.44
N ILE A 92 -20.61 3.60 3.96
CA ILE A 92 -20.61 4.03 2.56
C ILE A 92 -20.41 5.54 2.45
N GLU A 93 -19.19 5.96 2.10
CA GLU A 93 -19.02 7.20 1.35
C GLU A 93 -19.46 6.91 -0.09
N GLY A 94 -20.50 7.61 -0.54
CA GLY A 94 -21.10 7.41 -1.88
C GLY A 94 -20.18 7.74 -3.06
N ASP A 95 -18.97 8.26 -2.83
CA ASP A 95 -18.14 8.85 -3.89
C ASP A 95 -16.68 8.37 -3.95
N HIS A 96 -16.18 7.53 -3.03
CA HIS A 96 -14.73 7.27 -2.95
C HIS A 96 -14.33 5.79 -2.93
N LYS A 97 -13.20 5.54 -3.59
CA LYS A 97 -12.49 4.25 -3.76
C LYS A 97 -12.08 3.55 -2.46
N ASP A 98 -12.44 4.09 -1.29
CA ASP A 98 -12.16 3.54 0.03
C ASP A 98 -13.48 3.26 0.75
N TYR A 99 -14.04 2.07 0.53
CA TYR A 99 -15.28 1.57 1.13
C TYR A 99 -15.21 1.39 2.67
N LEU A 100 -14.10 1.77 3.29
CA LEU A 100 -13.74 1.46 4.67
C LEU A 100 -13.01 2.62 5.33
N VAL A 101 -13.78 3.67 5.60
CA VAL A 101 -13.26 4.92 6.16
C VAL A 101 -13.10 4.82 7.68
N ASN A 102 -13.99 4.10 8.39
CA ASN A 102 -13.96 4.09 9.86
C ASN A 102 -14.44 2.79 10.51
N THR A 103 -13.52 1.83 10.70
CA THR A 103 -13.75 0.60 11.47
C THR A 103 -14.38 0.82 12.84
N LYS A 104 -14.06 1.94 13.52
CA LYS A 104 -14.63 2.23 14.85
C LYS A 104 -16.10 2.64 14.76
N ALA A 105 -16.46 3.48 13.77
CA ALA A 105 -17.85 3.88 13.55
C ALA A 105 -18.71 2.66 13.19
N ILE A 106 -18.22 1.79 12.30
CA ILE A 106 -18.93 0.55 11.94
C ILE A 106 -19.12 -0.35 13.16
N LYS A 107 -18.11 -0.48 14.02
CA LYS A 107 -18.23 -1.24 15.28
C LYS A 107 -19.28 -0.64 16.21
N GLN A 108 -19.32 0.67 16.37
CA GLN A 108 -20.31 1.35 17.20
C GLN A 108 -21.74 1.17 16.66
N GLU A 109 -21.91 1.26 15.34
CA GLU A 109 -23.22 1.06 14.71
C GLU A 109 -23.70 -0.38 14.91
N ILE A 110 -22.84 -1.38 14.69
CA ILE A 110 -23.18 -2.79 14.94
C ILE A 110 -23.53 -3.02 16.42
N LEU A 111 -22.72 -2.53 17.35
CA LEU A 111 -23.00 -2.67 18.79
C LEU A 111 -24.35 -2.04 19.18
N SER A 112 -24.70 -0.89 18.60
CA SER A 112 -26.00 -0.26 18.83
C SER A 112 -27.16 -1.11 18.30
N ILE A 113 -26.95 -1.81 17.18
CA ILE A 113 -27.94 -2.70 16.58
C ILE A 113 -28.08 -3.98 17.41
N GLU A 114 -26.96 -4.58 17.85
CA GLU A 114 -26.93 -5.73 18.75
C GLU A 114 -27.64 -5.44 20.08
N GLN A 115 -27.42 -4.25 20.66
CA GLN A 115 -28.13 -3.79 21.86
C GLN A 115 -29.65 -3.70 21.63
N LYS A 116 -30.09 -3.16 20.49
CA LYS A 116 -31.52 -3.07 20.15
C LYS A 116 -32.15 -4.44 19.87
N LEU A 117 -31.37 -5.38 19.34
CA LEU A 117 -31.81 -6.75 19.04
C LEU A 117 -31.72 -7.69 20.24
N GLY A 118 -30.97 -7.33 21.28
CA GLY A 118 -30.73 -8.20 22.45
C GLY A 118 -29.93 -9.46 22.12
N GLN A 119 -29.21 -9.50 21.00
CA GLN A 119 -28.42 -10.65 20.56
C GLN A 119 -27.08 -10.19 19.99
N GLU A 120 -26.03 -10.97 20.26
CA GLU A 120 -24.72 -10.80 19.61
C GLU A 120 -24.78 -11.39 18.19
N ILE A 121 -24.41 -10.59 17.20
CA ILE A 121 -24.42 -10.97 15.78
C ILE A 121 -22.99 -11.22 15.31
N ILE A 122 -22.05 -10.39 15.77
CA ILE A 122 -20.62 -10.43 15.43
C ILE A 122 -19.82 -10.65 16.70
N SER A 123 -19.04 -11.73 16.74
CA SER A 123 -18.25 -12.04 17.92
C SER A 123 -17.12 -11.05 18.15
N THR A 124 -16.74 -10.88 19.41
CA THR A 124 -15.58 -10.06 19.79
C THR A 124 -14.29 -10.50 19.08
N GLU A 125 -14.09 -11.80 18.85
CA GLU A 125 -12.94 -12.34 18.12
C GLU A 125 -12.91 -11.91 16.64
N GLN A 126 -14.08 -11.88 15.98
CA GLN A 126 -14.20 -11.38 14.60
C GLN A 126 -13.80 -9.90 14.53
N TRP A 127 -14.22 -9.10 15.51
CA TRP A 127 -13.84 -7.70 15.62
C TRP A 127 -12.33 -7.50 15.81
N ILE A 128 -11.70 -8.28 16.68
CA ILE A 128 -10.25 -8.22 16.89
C ILE A 128 -9.50 -8.54 15.60
N THR A 129 -9.95 -9.56 14.86
CA THR A 129 -9.34 -9.98 13.60
C THR A 129 -9.41 -8.86 12.55
N ILE A 130 -10.58 -8.25 12.39
CA ILE A 130 -10.80 -7.15 11.45
C ILE A 130 -9.96 -5.92 11.84
N GLU A 131 -9.89 -5.59 13.14
CA GLU A 131 -9.07 -4.47 13.62
C GLU A 131 -7.58 -4.69 13.35
N GLN A 132 -7.09 -5.91 13.56
CA GLN A 132 -5.71 -6.28 13.25
C GLN A 132 -5.42 -6.17 11.74
N GLN A 133 -6.34 -6.63 10.90
CA GLN A 133 -6.22 -6.51 9.45
C GLN A 133 -6.26 -5.05 8.98
N ALA A 134 -7.14 -4.22 9.56
CA ALA A 134 -7.21 -2.78 9.28
C ALA A 134 -5.92 -2.06 9.69
N LYS A 135 -5.38 -2.34 10.88
CA LYS A 135 -4.07 -1.83 11.32
C LYS A 135 -2.96 -2.25 10.36
N LYS A 136 -2.97 -3.51 9.91
CA LYS A 136 -2.00 -4.03 8.95
C LYS A 136 -2.12 -3.36 7.58
N LYS A 137 -3.35 -3.11 7.09
CA LYS A 137 -3.64 -2.35 5.86
C LYS A 137 -2.97 -0.98 5.91
N ASN A 138 -3.24 -0.24 6.99
CA ASN A 138 -2.73 1.13 7.15
C ASN A 138 -1.21 1.16 7.24
N ARG A 139 -0.59 0.25 8.01
CA ARG A 139 0.88 0.15 8.08
C ARG A 139 1.51 -0.10 6.71
N ILE A 140 0.95 -1.01 5.92
CA ILE A 140 1.47 -1.31 4.58
C ILE A 140 1.31 -0.10 3.66
N MET A 141 0.16 0.58 3.70
CA MET A 141 -0.07 1.80 2.92
C MET A 141 0.96 2.88 3.26
N THR A 142 1.17 3.16 4.55
CA THR A 142 2.17 4.14 5.01
C THR A 142 3.57 3.78 4.51
N CYS A 143 3.97 2.50 4.61
CA CYS A 143 5.28 2.07 4.08
C CYS A 143 5.37 2.26 2.56
N VAL A 144 4.33 1.93 1.81
CA VAL A 144 4.27 2.10 0.35
C VAL A 144 4.38 3.58 -0.02
N GLU A 145 3.64 4.46 0.66
CA GLU A 145 3.70 5.90 0.44
C GLU A 145 5.09 6.48 0.71
N ILE A 146 5.74 6.07 1.81
CA ILE A 146 7.10 6.48 2.13
C ILE A 146 8.06 6.05 1.03
N ILE A 147 8.00 4.78 0.60
CA ILE A 147 8.86 4.28 -0.48
C ILE A 147 8.58 5.03 -1.79
N GLY A 148 7.32 5.33 -2.11
CA GLY A 148 6.94 6.11 -3.28
C GLY A 148 7.54 7.52 -3.25
N ARG A 149 7.47 8.21 -2.11
CA ARG A 149 8.10 9.52 -1.90
C ARG A 149 9.63 9.47 -2.05
N VAL A 150 10.27 8.50 -1.41
CA VAL A 150 11.73 8.29 -1.52
C VAL A 150 12.15 8.04 -2.97
N THR A 151 11.43 7.17 -3.68
CA THR A 151 11.69 6.88 -5.10
C THR A 151 11.54 8.13 -5.96
N THR A 152 10.53 8.97 -5.68
CA THR A 152 10.28 10.22 -6.40
C THR A 152 11.41 11.23 -6.16
N ILE A 153 11.81 11.45 -4.91
CA ILE A 153 12.92 12.35 -4.55
C ILE A 153 14.22 11.90 -5.22
N LEU A 154 14.51 10.60 -5.14
CA LEU A 154 15.67 9.99 -5.79
C LEU A 154 15.65 10.27 -7.30
N THR A 155 14.53 10.01 -7.97
CA THR A 155 14.38 10.24 -9.43
C THR A 155 14.54 11.72 -9.81
N VAL A 156 13.95 12.64 -9.04
CA VAL A 156 14.10 14.10 -9.27
C VAL A 156 15.54 14.56 -9.01
N GLY A 157 16.20 13.99 -8.01
CA GLY A 157 17.61 14.26 -7.72
C GLY A 157 18.53 13.91 -8.89
N ILE A 158 18.27 12.79 -9.59
CA ILE A 158 18.98 12.46 -10.83
C ILE A 158 18.72 13.53 -11.87
N TYR A 159 17.46 13.87 -12.12
CA TYR A 159 17.11 14.83 -13.16
C TYR A 159 17.88 16.15 -12.98
N LYS A 160 18.00 16.65 -11.75
CA LYS A 160 18.78 17.86 -11.40
C LYS A 160 20.31 17.70 -11.44
N LEU A 161 20.84 16.49 -11.45
CA LEU A 161 22.28 16.24 -11.57
C LEU A 161 22.74 16.20 -13.04
N PHE A 162 21.82 15.97 -13.97
CA PHE A 162 22.08 15.85 -15.40
C PHE A 162 21.53 17.00 -16.25
N TRP A 163 20.89 17.99 -15.63
CA TRP A 163 20.34 19.23 -16.22
C TRP A 163 20.59 20.39 -15.28
#